data_AF-A0A6I3G7W3-F1
#
_entry.id   AF-A0A6I3G7W3-F1
#
_cell.length_a   1.000
_cell.length_b   1.000
_cell.length_c   1.000
_cell.angle_alpha   90.00
_cell.angle_beta   90.00
_cell.angle_gamma   90.00
#
_symmetry.space_group_name_H-M   'P 1'
#
loop_
_entity.id
_entity.type
_entity.pdbx_description
1 polymer ?
#
loop_
_entity_poly.entity_id
_entity_poly.type
_entity_poly.pdbx_seq_one_letter_code
_entity_poly.pdbx_strand_id
1 'polypeptide(L)'
;MCGIVGYTGPQSASIPLIEGLRRLEYRGYDSAGIALGTQGKLFVEKKAGKLSNLESALDSSLPSVHSGIGHTRWATHGGPTDQNAHPHLDNEGKLAVIHNGIIENYTELRIALEAKGHKFSSQTDTESVAHLLSDLRKEHKGDLTKAMRDAVKVLRGSFTLLAIHADKPDEIVGVRRNSPLVVGVGNGENFMASDVSAFIEYTKKAIELGQDEIVTMNTTSVVVTDLNGKVITPKTYEISWDATAAEKGGFAHFMLKEIFEQPKAVADTLIGRLSDNNQILLDELHMSKQEIQSLKKITVIACGTAYHAGLVAKYAIEKWAKIPVDVEIASEFRYRDPIIDSTTLVIAISQSGETMDTLMAVRHAKAAGARVLSICNTNSSTIPRESDAVLYTHAGPEIAVASTKALLTQIIAVYLIGLHLAQANGSLSDKQVHEIYNELLELPGKIEQILETVEPLRELTRKFAKNDTVLFLGRNIGYPVALEGALKLKELAYIHAEGFAGGELKHGPIALIDQGTPVIAILPAGKEHALDEKMLSNIQEVKARGARVIVIAEEGVVVEGAEHVITIPTARPIFQPILATVPLQVFAYEMAVTRGNDVDQPRNLAKSVTVE
;
A
#
# COMPACT_ATOMS: atom_id res chain seq x y z
N MET A 1 3.92 -8.48 2.45
CA MET A 1 5.15 -8.02 3.14
C MET A 1 5.12 -8.59 4.56
N CYS A 2 6.19 -9.07 5.18
CA CYS A 2 6.10 -9.57 6.56
C CYS A 2 5.89 -8.44 7.60
N GLY A 3 5.48 -8.76 8.82
CA GLY A 3 5.42 -7.84 9.97
C GLY A 3 6.53 -8.13 10.98
N ILE A 4 7.18 -7.08 11.50
CA ILE A 4 8.20 -7.16 12.56
C ILE A 4 7.79 -6.27 13.72
N VAL A 5 7.99 -6.76 14.95
CA VAL A 5 7.88 -5.98 16.19
C VAL A 5 9.04 -6.32 17.12
N GLY A 6 9.62 -5.33 17.77
CA GLY A 6 10.53 -5.46 18.89
C GLY A 6 10.09 -4.51 20.00
N TYR A 7 10.17 -4.97 21.24
CA TYR A 7 9.77 -4.20 22.41
C TYR A 7 10.82 -4.33 23.52
N THR A 8 11.06 -3.23 24.23
CA THR A 8 11.76 -3.20 25.51
C THR A 8 11.13 -2.14 26.41
N GLY A 9 10.72 -2.52 27.62
CA GLY A 9 9.97 -1.62 28.49
C GLY A 9 9.53 -2.26 29.80
N PRO A 10 8.73 -1.56 30.62
CA PRO A 10 8.33 -2.05 31.94
C PRO A 10 7.29 -3.18 31.89
N GLN A 11 6.59 -3.36 30.76
CA GLN A 11 5.57 -4.40 30.62
C GLN A 11 6.19 -5.77 30.34
N SER A 12 5.39 -6.83 30.52
CA SER A 12 5.76 -8.15 29.99
C SER A 12 5.77 -8.07 28.47
N ALA A 13 6.92 -8.29 27.83
CA ALA A 13 7.12 -8.07 26.41
C ALA A 13 6.15 -8.87 25.51
N SER A 14 5.64 -10.01 26.00
CA SER A 14 4.62 -10.79 25.29
C SER A 14 3.38 -9.98 24.91
N ILE A 15 2.94 -9.04 25.76
CA ILE A 15 1.73 -8.23 25.53
C ILE A 15 1.90 -7.28 24.34
N PRO A 16 2.83 -6.29 24.37
CA PRO A 16 3.02 -5.36 23.26
C PRO A 16 3.47 -6.06 21.97
N LEU A 17 4.19 -7.19 22.07
CA LEU A 17 4.55 -7.96 20.89
C LEU A 17 3.30 -8.56 20.22
N ILE A 18 2.44 -9.25 20.96
CA ILE A 18 1.24 -9.88 20.38
C ILE A 18 0.26 -8.83 19.85
N GLU A 19 0.06 -7.73 20.57
CA GLU A 19 -0.77 -6.62 20.10
C GLU A 19 -0.19 -5.98 18.83
N GLY A 20 1.12 -5.74 18.81
CA GLY A 20 1.81 -5.23 17.63
C GLY A 20 1.67 -6.17 16.44
N LEU A 21 1.85 -7.47 16.63
CA LEU A 21 1.68 -8.48 15.58
C LEU A 21 0.23 -8.54 15.08
N ARG A 22 -0.76 -8.40 15.96
CA ARG A 22 -2.18 -8.35 15.57
C ARG A 22 -2.44 -7.18 14.61
N ARG A 23 -1.84 -6.03 14.88
CA ARG A 23 -1.93 -4.85 13.99
C ARG A 23 -1.10 -4.97 12.72
N LEU A 24 -0.17 -5.91 12.63
CA LEU A 24 0.65 -6.17 11.44
C LEU A 24 0.21 -7.41 10.64
N GLU A 25 -0.80 -8.15 11.10
CA GLU A 25 -1.26 -9.39 10.45
C GLU A 25 -1.76 -9.14 9.01
N TYR A 26 -2.24 -7.93 8.70
CA TYR A 26 -2.62 -7.53 7.33
C TYR A 26 -1.44 -7.56 6.33
N ARG A 27 -0.20 -7.55 6.83
CA ARG A 27 0.99 -7.59 5.98
C ARG A 27 1.31 -9.05 5.57
N GLY A 28 1.14 -10.01 6.47
CA GLY A 28 1.35 -11.43 6.25
C GLY A 28 0.74 -12.30 7.35
N TYR A 29 0.22 -13.47 6.97
CA TYR A 29 -0.61 -14.34 7.82
C TYR A 29 -0.33 -15.85 7.60
N ASP A 30 0.81 -16.19 6.99
CA ASP A 30 1.19 -17.58 6.72
C ASP A 30 1.77 -18.28 7.96
N SER A 31 2.36 -17.52 8.89
CA SER A 31 2.85 -17.99 10.19
C SER A 31 3.18 -16.80 11.09
N ALA A 32 3.28 -17.02 12.40
CA ALA A 32 3.72 -16.02 13.37
C ALA A 32 4.58 -16.63 14.48
N GLY A 33 5.38 -15.81 15.16
CA GLY A 33 6.15 -16.25 16.32
C GLY A 33 6.78 -15.12 17.12
N ILE A 34 7.24 -15.44 18.33
CA ILE A 34 7.93 -14.51 19.24
C ILE A 34 9.18 -15.15 19.84
N ALA A 35 10.15 -14.31 20.20
CA ALA A 35 11.28 -14.64 21.05
C ALA A 35 11.37 -13.64 22.22
N LEU A 36 11.51 -14.16 23.43
CA LEU A 36 11.56 -13.38 24.66
C LEU A 36 12.93 -13.53 25.34
N GLY A 37 13.48 -12.40 25.79
CA GLY A 37 14.80 -12.29 26.40
C GLY A 37 14.84 -12.85 27.83
N THR A 38 14.99 -14.16 27.98
CA THR A 38 15.26 -14.80 29.27
C THR A 38 16.77 -14.97 29.50
N GLN A 39 17.24 -14.90 30.76
CA GLN A 39 18.67 -15.07 31.07
C GLN A 39 19.14 -16.49 30.72
N GLY A 40 20.23 -16.59 29.95
CA GLY A 40 20.93 -17.85 29.65
C GLY A 40 20.36 -18.67 28.48
N LYS A 41 19.06 -18.58 28.19
CA LYS A 41 18.42 -19.17 26.99
C LYS A 41 17.21 -18.33 26.61
N LEU A 42 16.86 -18.23 25.32
CA LEU A 42 15.64 -17.53 24.89
C LEU A 42 14.40 -18.44 25.00
N PHE A 43 13.25 -17.85 25.32
CA PHE A 43 11.95 -18.48 25.10
C PHE A 43 11.50 -18.17 23.68
N VAL A 44 11.07 -19.18 22.93
CA VAL A 44 10.58 -19.02 21.55
C VAL A 44 9.35 -19.88 21.35
N GLU A 45 8.30 -19.29 20.78
CA GLU A 45 7.12 -20.00 20.30
C GLU A 45 6.77 -19.49 18.90
N LYS A 46 6.40 -20.40 18.00
CA LYS A 46 6.05 -20.08 16.62
C LYS A 46 5.08 -21.09 16.01
N LYS A 47 4.15 -20.61 15.20
CA LYS A 47 3.06 -21.40 14.59
C LYS A 47 2.79 -21.00 13.15
N ALA A 48 2.53 -22.00 12.31
CA ALA A 48 1.96 -21.81 10.99
C ALA A 48 0.49 -21.36 11.05
N GLY A 49 0.07 -20.59 10.06
CA GLY A 49 -1.27 -19.99 9.95
C GLY A 49 -1.38 -18.61 10.60
N LYS A 50 -2.63 -18.18 10.81
CA LYS A 50 -2.98 -16.88 11.38
C LYS A 50 -2.43 -16.73 12.82
N LEU A 51 -2.28 -15.49 13.27
CA LEU A 51 -1.74 -15.14 14.59
C LEU A 51 -2.50 -15.83 15.74
N SER A 52 -3.81 -16.06 15.57
CA SER A 52 -4.64 -16.79 16.54
C SER A 52 -4.09 -18.17 16.92
N ASN A 53 -3.37 -18.83 16.00
CA ASN A 53 -2.73 -20.11 16.27
C ASN A 53 -1.56 -19.95 17.26
N LEU A 54 -0.77 -18.89 17.11
CA LEU A 54 0.28 -18.55 18.06
C LEU A 54 -0.34 -18.17 19.41
N GLU A 55 -1.36 -17.30 19.43
CA GLU A 55 -2.06 -16.91 20.66
C GLU A 55 -2.60 -18.11 21.43
N SER A 56 -3.15 -19.10 20.71
CA SER A 56 -3.66 -20.33 21.32
C SER A 56 -2.55 -21.26 21.84
N ALA A 57 -1.35 -21.17 21.29
CA ALA A 57 -0.19 -21.95 21.73
C ALA A 57 0.54 -21.30 22.91
N LEU A 58 0.36 -20.00 23.11
CA LEU A 58 0.89 -19.28 24.26
C LEU A 58 0.03 -19.58 25.50
N ASP A 59 0.59 -20.34 26.44
CA ASP A 59 -0.08 -20.69 27.70
C ASP A 59 0.46 -19.88 28.89
N SER A 60 0.07 -20.26 30.11
CA SER A 60 0.50 -19.61 31.35
C SER A 60 1.98 -19.82 31.69
N SER A 61 2.75 -20.58 30.91
CA SER A 61 4.20 -20.78 31.09
C SER A 61 5.05 -19.65 30.51
N LEU A 62 4.42 -18.63 29.91
CA LEU A 62 5.07 -17.44 29.38
C LEU A 62 5.98 -16.77 30.43
N PRO A 63 7.28 -16.61 30.15
CA PRO A 63 8.18 -15.94 31.08
C PRO A 63 7.85 -14.45 31.15
N SER A 64 7.78 -13.93 32.38
CA SER A 64 7.64 -12.50 32.64
C SER A 64 8.97 -11.79 32.42
N VAL A 65 9.23 -11.37 31.17
CA VAL A 65 10.43 -10.62 30.78
C VAL A 65 10.07 -9.35 30.03
N HIS A 66 11.02 -8.42 29.96
CA HIS A 66 10.77 -7.03 29.57
C HIS A 66 11.18 -6.69 28.14
N SER A 67 11.85 -7.61 27.45
CA SER A 67 12.34 -7.41 26.10
C SER A 67 12.11 -8.62 25.22
N GLY A 68 11.79 -8.39 23.95
CA GLY A 68 11.58 -9.45 22.97
C GLY A 68 11.32 -8.95 21.56
N ILE A 69 11.24 -9.89 20.64
CA ILE A 69 10.98 -9.65 19.21
C ILE A 69 9.89 -10.60 18.71
N GLY A 70 9.11 -10.18 17.74
CA GLY A 70 7.97 -10.91 17.17
C GLY A 70 7.83 -10.71 15.67
N HIS A 71 7.26 -11.69 14.99
CA HIS A 71 7.14 -11.69 13.53
C HIS A 71 5.83 -12.29 13.03
N THR A 72 5.28 -11.71 11.95
CA THR A 72 4.26 -12.33 11.08
C THR A 72 4.83 -12.49 9.68
N ARG A 73 4.67 -13.66 9.09
CA ARG A 73 5.36 -14.04 7.85
C ARG A 73 4.41 -14.14 6.65
N TRP A 74 4.92 -13.72 5.50
CA TRP A 74 4.46 -14.05 4.16
C TRP A 74 5.57 -14.85 3.48
N ALA A 75 5.32 -16.09 3.11
CA ALA A 75 6.36 -17.03 2.70
C ALA A 75 6.93 -16.70 1.31
N THR A 76 8.26 -16.54 1.23
CA THR A 76 9.01 -16.43 -0.04
C THR A 76 9.90 -17.65 -0.26
N HIS A 77 10.77 -17.98 0.70
CA HIS A 77 11.62 -19.17 0.71
C HIS A 77 11.17 -20.16 1.78
N GLY A 78 10.83 -21.39 1.39
CA GLY A 78 10.33 -22.42 2.30
C GLY A 78 8.85 -22.25 2.65
N GLY A 79 8.11 -23.37 2.65
CA GLY A 79 6.66 -23.39 2.86
C GLY A 79 6.21 -22.87 4.24
N PRO A 80 4.91 -22.57 4.41
CA PRO A 80 4.34 -22.05 5.66
C PRO A 80 4.25 -23.15 6.73
N THR A 81 5.34 -23.38 7.46
CA THR A 81 5.45 -24.40 8.51
C THR A 81 5.98 -23.79 9.80
N ASP A 82 5.69 -24.41 10.96
CA ASP A 82 6.25 -24.00 12.25
C ASP A 82 7.79 -23.87 12.18
N GLN A 83 8.45 -24.79 11.47
CA GLN A 83 9.90 -24.81 11.29
C GLN A 83 10.44 -23.59 10.54
N ASN A 84 9.75 -23.17 9.47
CA ASN A 84 10.12 -22.01 8.64
C ASN A 84 9.58 -20.68 9.20
N ALA A 85 8.71 -20.71 10.20
CA ALA A 85 8.26 -19.51 10.89
C ALA A 85 9.43 -18.83 11.61
N HIS A 86 9.39 -17.50 11.67
CA HIS A 86 10.31 -16.71 12.48
C HIS A 86 9.82 -16.66 13.94
N PRO A 87 10.69 -16.44 14.93
CA PRO A 87 12.14 -16.21 14.82
C PRO A 87 12.98 -17.46 14.48
N HIS A 88 14.15 -17.22 13.87
CA HIS A 88 15.19 -18.23 13.68
C HIS A 88 16.23 -18.13 14.79
N LEU A 89 16.70 -19.28 15.25
CA LEU A 89 17.67 -19.42 16.33
C LEU A 89 19.05 -19.82 15.80
N ASP A 90 20.09 -19.43 16.53
CA ASP A 90 21.40 -20.06 16.37
C ASP A 90 21.43 -21.48 16.98
N ASN A 91 22.50 -22.25 16.72
CA ASN A 91 22.59 -23.63 17.20
C ASN A 91 22.64 -23.76 18.73
N GLU A 92 22.97 -22.70 19.47
CA GLU A 92 22.95 -22.67 20.94
C GLU A 92 21.57 -22.29 21.51
N GLY A 93 20.65 -21.79 20.68
CA GLY A 93 19.34 -21.27 21.12
C GLY A 93 19.46 -20.01 21.98
N LYS A 94 20.53 -19.25 21.81
CA LYS A 94 20.83 -18.02 22.58
C LYS A 94 20.66 -16.75 21.76
N LEU A 95 20.72 -16.83 20.44
CA LEU A 95 20.45 -15.71 19.53
C LEU A 95 19.16 -15.99 18.77
N ALA A 96 18.25 -15.01 18.70
CA ALA A 96 17.10 -15.05 17.80
C ALA A 96 17.15 -13.91 16.79
N VAL A 97 16.74 -14.19 15.55
CA VAL A 97 16.64 -13.24 14.45
C VAL A 97 15.26 -13.31 13.81
N ILE A 98 14.68 -12.15 13.52
CA ILE A 98 13.51 -11.99 12.65
C ILE A 98 13.86 -11.10 11.46
N HIS A 99 13.22 -11.36 10.33
CA HIS A 99 13.61 -10.79 9.04
C HIS A 99 12.40 -10.48 8.15
N ASN A 100 12.40 -9.29 7.56
CA ASN A 100 11.54 -8.92 6.44
C ASN A 100 12.40 -8.66 5.22
N GLY A 101 12.09 -9.28 4.09
CA GLY A 101 12.85 -9.12 2.85
C GLY A 101 13.43 -10.44 2.34
N ILE A 102 14.53 -10.35 1.59
CA ILE A 102 15.24 -11.48 0.97
C ILE A 102 16.75 -11.27 1.15
N ILE A 103 17.43 -12.29 1.63
CA ILE A 103 18.90 -12.39 1.60
C ILE A 103 19.31 -13.15 0.33
N GLU A 104 19.77 -12.44 -0.69
CA GLU A 104 20.04 -13.00 -2.01
C GLU A 104 21.23 -13.97 -2.03
N ASN A 105 22.25 -13.73 -1.20
CA ASN A 105 23.44 -14.58 -1.11
C ASN A 105 23.35 -15.65 -0.02
N TYR A 106 22.15 -16.03 0.42
CA TYR A 106 21.97 -17.02 1.50
C TYR A 106 22.57 -18.39 1.16
N THR A 107 22.58 -18.78 -0.11
CA THR A 107 23.14 -20.08 -0.53
C THR A 107 24.66 -20.12 -0.32
N GLU A 108 25.37 -19.05 -0.68
CA GLU A 108 26.81 -18.91 -0.44
C GLU A 108 27.12 -18.93 1.07
N LEU A 109 26.33 -18.18 1.85
CA LEU A 109 26.47 -18.13 3.31
C LEU A 109 26.22 -19.49 3.96
N ARG A 110 25.17 -20.19 3.54
CA ARG A 110 24.82 -21.51 4.08
C ARG A 110 25.95 -22.51 3.88
N ILE A 111 26.51 -22.60 2.68
CA ILE A 111 27.63 -23.51 2.39
C ILE A 111 28.84 -23.18 3.29
N ALA A 112 29.18 -21.90 3.43
CA ALA A 112 30.31 -21.48 4.27
C ALA A 112 30.08 -21.78 5.76
N LEU A 113 28.85 -21.58 6.26
CA LEU A 113 28.49 -21.83 7.67
C LEU A 113 28.37 -23.34 7.97
N GLU A 114 27.83 -24.14 7.06
CA GLU A 114 27.83 -25.61 7.19
C GLU A 114 29.26 -26.16 7.23
N ALA A 115 30.18 -25.61 6.43
CA ALA A 115 31.60 -25.96 6.47
C ALA A 115 32.29 -25.60 7.80
N LYS A 116 31.78 -24.59 8.52
CA LYS A 116 32.19 -24.24 9.89
C LYS A 116 31.51 -25.09 10.98
N GLY A 117 30.60 -25.99 10.60
CA GLY A 117 29.92 -26.92 11.51
C GLY A 117 28.53 -26.48 11.97
N HIS A 118 27.97 -25.40 11.42
CA HIS A 118 26.58 -25.01 11.72
C HIS A 118 25.59 -26.05 11.17
N LYS A 119 24.54 -26.31 11.94
CA LYS A 119 23.44 -27.18 11.51
C LYS A 119 22.23 -26.33 11.14
N PHE A 120 21.78 -26.41 9.90
CA PHE A 120 20.57 -25.74 9.44
C PHE A 120 19.35 -26.62 9.66
N SER A 121 18.28 -26.00 10.11
CA SER A 121 17.02 -26.62 10.46
C SER A 121 15.87 -26.08 9.62
N SER A 122 16.04 -25.03 8.82
CA SER A 122 15.01 -24.49 7.94
C SER A 122 15.45 -24.47 6.48
N GLN A 123 14.50 -24.11 5.62
CA GLN A 123 14.72 -23.81 4.20
C GLN A 123 14.82 -22.29 3.95
N THR A 124 14.77 -21.49 5.00
CA THR A 124 14.70 -20.04 4.91
C THR A 124 16.10 -19.44 4.76
N ASP A 125 16.17 -18.35 4.02
CA ASP A 125 17.34 -17.50 3.91
C ASP A 125 17.75 -16.89 5.27
N THR A 126 16.76 -16.53 6.10
CA THR A 126 16.92 -15.95 7.43
C THR A 126 17.80 -16.77 8.39
N GLU A 127 17.73 -18.12 8.36
CA GLU A 127 18.54 -18.94 9.28
C GLU A 127 20.05 -18.73 9.07
N SER A 128 20.46 -18.41 7.84
CA SER A 128 21.86 -18.08 7.53
C SER A 128 22.34 -16.84 8.29
N VAL A 129 21.44 -15.87 8.49
CA VAL A 129 21.72 -14.65 9.25
C VAL A 129 21.88 -14.94 10.74
N ALA A 130 21.06 -15.82 11.31
CA ALA A 130 21.17 -16.21 12.73
C ALA A 130 22.55 -16.84 13.02
N HIS A 131 22.99 -17.76 12.16
CA HIS A 131 24.30 -18.40 12.32
C HIS A 131 25.47 -17.42 12.07
N LEU A 132 25.38 -16.58 11.03
CA LEU A 132 26.37 -15.53 10.76
C LEU A 132 26.54 -14.56 11.93
N LEU A 133 25.42 -14.08 12.51
CA LEU A 133 25.45 -13.19 13.67
C LEU A 133 26.00 -13.89 14.91
N SER A 134 25.75 -15.18 15.11
CA SER A 134 26.32 -15.94 16.23
C SER A 134 27.86 -15.97 16.16
N ASP A 135 28.42 -16.25 14.98
CA ASP A 135 29.87 -16.20 14.72
C ASP A 135 30.45 -14.80 14.98
N LEU A 136 29.92 -13.79 14.29
CA LEU A 136 30.42 -12.40 14.38
C LEU A 136 30.32 -11.83 15.79
N ARG A 137 29.25 -12.18 16.53
CA ARG A 137 29.10 -11.76 17.93
C ARG A 137 30.21 -12.33 18.81
N LYS A 138 30.60 -13.60 18.61
CA LYS A 138 31.70 -14.24 19.34
C LYS A 138 33.03 -13.55 19.02
N GLU A 139 33.28 -13.22 17.75
CA GLU A 139 34.46 -12.45 17.32
C GLU A 139 34.51 -11.06 17.97
N HIS A 140 33.36 -10.40 18.12
CA HIS A 140 33.21 -9.11 18.79
C HIS A 140 32.99 -9.20 20.30
N LYS A 141 33.39 -10.30 20.95
CA LYS A 141 33.34 -10.49 22.41
C LYS A 141 31.95 -10.24 23.02
N GLY A 142 30.89 -10.59 22.29
CA GLY A 142 29.50 -10.45 22.75
C GLY A 142 28.78 -9.18 22.28
N ASP A 143 29.44 -8.28 21.54
CA ASP A 143 28.85 -7.03 21.03
C ASP A 143 27.98 -7.29 19.78
N LEU A 144 26.66 -7.37 20.00
CA LEU A 144 25.69 -7.67 18.95
C LEU A 144 25.57 -6.54 17.91
N THR A 145 25.72 -5.28 18.34
CA THR A 145 25.68 -4.11 17.44
C THR A 145 26.83 -4.14 16.43
N LYS A 146 28.06 -4.47 16.88
CA LYS A 146 29.20 -4.66 15.96
C LYS A 146 29.00 -5.84 15.04
N ALA A 147 28.50 -6.96 15.57
CA ALA A 147 28.20 -8.15 14.77
C ALA A 147 27.19 -7.84 13.66
N MET A 148 26.13 -7.08 13.98
CA MET A 148 25.14 -6.65 12.99
C MET A 148 25.76 -5.78 11.90
N ARG A 149 26.62 -4.81 12.26
CA ARG A 149 27.32 -3.97 11.27
C ARG A 149 28.16 -4.77 10.29
N ASP A 150 28.90 -5.77 10.79
CA ASP A 150 29.74 -6.60 9.92
C ASP A 150 28.93 -7.61 9.10
N ALA A 151 27.82 -8.13 9.64
CA ALA A 151 26.89 -8.96 8.88
C ALA A 151 26.32 -8.19 7.68
N VAL A 152 25.87 -6.94 7.90
CA VAL A 152 25.25 -6.11 6.86
C VAL A 152 26.20 -5.80 5.69
N LYS A 153 27.52 -5.79 5.93
CA LYS A 153 28.54 -5.59 4.89
C LYS A 153 28.64 -6.78 3.92
N VAL A 154 28.31 -7.99 4.38
CA VAL A 154 28.41 -9.21 3.55
C VAL A 154 27.07 -9.69 3.01
N LEU A 155 25.96 -9.30 3.65
CA LEU A 155 24.62 -9.63 3.16
C LEU A 155 24.28 -8.86 1.88
N ARG A 156 23.63 -9.53 0.93
CA ARG A 156 23.07 -8.95 -0.29
C ARG A 156 21.55 -9.09 -0.30
N GLY A 157 20.87 -8.13 -0.93
CA GLY A 157 19.41 -8.09 -1.03
C GLY A 157 18.77 -6.92 -0.27
N SER A 158 17.48 -7.06 -0.06
CA SER A 158 16.63 -6.10 0.66
C SER A 158 16.17 -6.74 1.95
N PHE A 159 16.50 -6.16 3.11
CA PHE A 159 16.17 -6.75 4.41
C PHE A 159 16.02 -5.73 5.53
N THR A 160 15.08 -6.02 6.44
CA THR A 160 15.03 -5.49 7.80
C THR A 160 15.28 -6.65 8.75
N LEU A 161 16.23 -6.52 9.68
CA LEU A 161 16.53 -7.55 10.67
C LEU A 161 16.36 -6.99 12.07
N LEU A 162 15.83 -7.79 12.99
CA LEU A 162 15.92 -7.57 14.43
C LEU A 162 16.55 -8.80 15.07
N ALA A 163 17.44 -8.57 16.04
CA ALA A 163 18.11 -9.62 16.78
C ALA A 163 18.11 -9.33 18.30
N ILE A 164 18.01 -10.40 19.07
CA ILE A 164 18.12 -10.40 20.54
C ILE A 164 18.99 -11.57 20.98
N HIS A 165 19.71 -11.41 22.11
CA HIS A 165 20.61 -12.44 22.63
C HIS A 165 20.42 -12.67 24.14
N ALA A 166 20.46 -13.93 24.59
CA ALA A 166 20.21 -14.32 25.99
C ALA A 166 21.24 -13.81 27.01
N ASP A 167 22.47 -13.50 26.58
CA ASP A 167 23.51 -12.90 27.43
C ASP A 167 23.26 -11.40 27.71
N LYS A 168 22.48 -10.73 26.85
CA LYS A 168 22.07 -9.32 26.99
C LYS A 168 20.58 -9.20 26.65
N PRO A 169 19.70 -9.78 27.48
CA PRO A 169 18.29 -9.92 27.14
C PRO A 169 17.54 -8.59 27.01
N ASP A 170 18.07 -7.50 27.58
CA ASP A 170 17.43 -6.17 27.55
C ASP A 170 17.87 -5.29 26.36
N GLU A 171 18.66 -5.83 25.43
CA GLU A 171 19.20 -5.12 24.26
C GLU A 171 18.66 -5.75 22.97
N ILE A 172 18.04 -4.92 22.12
CA ILE A 172 17.57 -5.33 20.79
C ILE A 172 18.33 -4.53 19.74
N VAL A 173 18.87 -5.23 18.74
CA VAL A 173 19.60 -4.63 17.63
C VAL A 173 18.82 -4.83 16.34
N GLY A 174 18.57 -3.72 15.63
CA GLY A 174 17.87 -3.72 14.36
C GLY A 174 18.71 -3.09 13.24
N VAL A 175 18.42 -3.44 12.00
CA VAL A 175 18.98 -2.78 10.80
C VAL A 175 17.94 -2.67 9.71
N ARG A 176 18.04 -1.60 8.92
CA ARG A 176 17.19 -1.32 7.76
C ARG A 176 18.00 -1.30 6.46
N ARG A 177 17.62 -2.10 5.47
CA ARG A 177 18.08 -2.00 4.08
C ARG A 177 16.92 -2.28 3.13
N ASN A 178 16.43 -1.28 2.41
CA ASN A 178 15.39 -1.41 1.37
C ASN A 178 14.07 -2.09 1.79
N SER A 179 13.86 -2.32 3.08
CA SER A 179 12.62 -2.81 3.70
C SER A 179 12.28 -1.86 4.87
N PRO A 180 11.00 -1.64 5.21
CA PRO A 180 10.61 -0.72 6.28
C PRO A 180 11.12 -1.13 7.66
N LEU A 181 11.60 -0.13 8.42
CA LEU A 181 11.84 -0.21 9.87
C LEU A 181 11.70 1.18 10.46
N VAL A 182 10.88 1.31 11.49
CA VAL A 182 10.66 2.54 12.26
C VAL A 182 10.84 2.25 13.75
N VAL A 183 11.35 3.22 14.50
CA VAL A 183 11.54 3.10 15.95
C VAL A 183 10.52 3.97 16.66
N GLY A 184 9.74 3.40 17.57
CA GLY A 184 8.85 4.13 18.47
C GLY A 184 9.58 4.50 19.76
N VAL A 185 9.52 5.78 20.14
CA VAL A 185 10.16 6.29 21.37
C VAL A 185 9.11 6.60 22.41
N GLY A 186 9.01 5.77 23.44
CA GLY A 186 8.09 5.93 24.56
C GLY A 186 8.74 6.59 25.78
N ASN A 187 8.01 6.60 26.89
CA ASN A 187 8.53 7.07 28.17
C ASN A 187 9.01 5.88 29.01
N GLY A 188 10.31 5.57 28.95
CA GLY A 188 10.87 4.39 29.61
C GLY A 188 10.54 3.08 28.89
N GLU A 189 10.18 3.14 27.62
CA GLU A 189 10.00 1.99 26.75
C GLU A 189 10.29 2.39 25.30
N ASN A 190 10.76 1.44 24.49
CA ASN A 190 11.08 1.65 23.09
C ASN A 190 10.59 0.48 22.23
N PHE A 191 10.27 0.79 20.98
CA PHE A 191 9.72 -0.13 20.00
C PHE A 191 10.52 -0.09 18.71
N MET A 192 10.60 -1.22 18.02
CA MET A 192 11.00 -1.29 16.61
C MET A 192 9.92 -2.01 15.85
N ALA A 193 9.48 -1.48 14.72
CA ALA A 193 8.46 -2.17 13.93
C ALA A 193 8.59 -1.89 12.44
N SER A 194 8.00 -2.76 11.61
CA SER A 194 7.87 -2.52 10.17
C SER A 194 6.80 -1.48 9.82
N ASP A 195 5.92 -1.13 10.77
CA ASP A 195 4.89 -0.09 10.64
C ASP A 195 4.62 0.55 12.01
N VAL A 196 4.31 1.84 12.03
CA VAL A 196 3.99 2.58 13.26
C VAL A 196 2.74 2.04 13.96
N SER A 197 1.82 1.40 13.24
CA SER A 197 0.59 0.82 13.80
C SER A 197 0.89 -0.12 14.97
N ALA A 198 2.01 -0.84 14.93
CA ALA A 198 2.40 -1.82 15.94
C ALA A 198 2.58 -1.22 17.34
N PHE A 199 2.91 0.07 17.47
CA PHE A 199 3.19 0.72 18.76
C PHE A 199 2.42 2.02 18.99
N ILE A 200 1.48 2.37 18.11
CA ILE A 200 0.83 3.68 18.09
C ILE A 200 -0.03 4.01 19.33
N GLU A 201 -0.41 3.00 20.12
CA GLU A 201 -1.06 3.15 21.43
C GLU A 201 -0.08 3.55 22.54
N TYR A 202 1.18 3.18 22.39
CA TYR A 202 2.21 3.38 23.39
C TYR A 202 2.94 4.71 23.19
N THR A 203 3.14 5.11 21.93
CA THR A 203 3.78 6.40 21.61
C THR A 203 3.36 6.95 20.25
N LYS A 204 3.35 8.29 20.16
CA LYS A 204 3.22 9.06 18.92
C LYS A 204 4.54 9.50 18.33
N LYS A 205 5.65 9.34 19.07
CA LYS A 205 6.98 9.78 18.64
C LYS A 205 7.68 8.64 17.93
N ALA A 206 8.02 8.86 16.67
CA ALA A 206 8.73 7.90 15.84
C ALA A 206 10.06 8.47 15.37
N ILE A 207 11.04 7.59 15.20
CA ILE A 207 12.31 7.86 14.56
C ILE A 207 12.35 7.13 13.22
N GLU A 208 12.70 7.88 12.18
CA GLU A 208 12.98 7.35 10.86
C GLU A 208 14.43 6.87 10.76
N LEU A 209 14.63 5.67 10.22
CA LEU A 209 15.95 5.11 9.94
C LEU A 209 16.30 5.26 8.46
N GLY A 210 17.53 5.64 8.18
CA GLY A 210 18.16 5.65 6.85
C GLY A 210 18.50 4.25 6.33
N GLN A 211 19.10 4.20 5.14
CA GLN A 211 19.61 2.95 4.56
C GLN A 211 20.89 2.53 5.29
N ASP A 212 21.01 1.24 5.58
CA ASP A 212 22.15 0.63 6.27
C ASP A 212 22.46 1.26 7.64
N GLU A 213 21.43 1.84 8.27
CA GLU A 213 21.50 2.33 9.64
C GLU A 213 21.17 1.20 10.61
N ILE A 214 22.05 1.02 11.60
CA ILE A 214 21.89 0.06 12.69
C ILE A 214 21.37 0.82 13.91
N VAL A 215 20.27 0.34 14.46
CA VAL A 215 19.71 0.83 15.70
C VAL A 215 19.95 -0.18 16.82
N THR A 216 20.40 0.29 17.97
CA THR A 216 20.42 -0.49 19.21
C THR A 216 19.52 0.20 20.21
N MET A 217 18.59 -0.55 20.80
CA MET A 217 17.69 -0.02 21.82
C MET A 217 17.67 -0.89 23.07
N ASN A 218 17.46 -0.21 24.20
CA ASN A 218 17.04 -0.79 25.46
C ASN A 218 15.95 0.12 26.05
N THR A 219 15.50 -0.17 27.27
CA THR A 219 14.43 0.56 27.96
C THR A 219 14.62 2.08 28.03
N THR A 220 15.87 2.56 28.06
CA THR A 220 16.18 3.99 28.31
C THR A 220 16.92 4.69 27.18
N SER A 221 17.38 3.95 26.16
CA SER A 221 18.21 4.51 25.10
C SER A 221 17.90 3.92 23.73
N VAL A 222 18.01 4.77 22.71
CA VAL A 222 17.98 4.42 21.30
C VAL A 222 19.22 5.06 20.67
N VAL A 223 20.11 4.24 20.11
CA VAL A 223 21.34 4.69 19.46
C VAL A 223 21.33 4.21 18.02
N VAL A 224 21.43 5.15 17.09
CA VAL A 224 21.51 4.88 15.65
C VAL A 224 22.93 5.11 15.16
N THR A 225 23.47 4.18 14.38
CA THR A 225 24.81 4.24 13.81
C THR A 225 24.83 3.86 12.34
N ASP A 226 25.80 4.38 11.59
CA ASP A 226 26.11 3.87 10.25
C ASP A 226 26.93 2.56 10.31
N LEU A 227 27.25 1.99 9.14
CA LEU A 227 28.08 0.78 9.02
C LEU A 227 29.51 0.92 9.59
N ASN A 228 30.02 2.15 9.71
CA ASN A 228 31.32 2.44 10.29
C ASN A 228 31.25 2.60 11.82
N GLY A 229 30.04 2.65 12.40
CA GLY A 229 29.81 2.86 13.82
C GLY A 229 29.77 4.33 14.23
N LYS A 230 29.69 5.25 13.27
CA LYS A 230 29.48 6.66 13.57
C LYS A 230 28.02 6.84 14.02
N VAL A 231 27.83 7.50 15.16
CA VAL A 231 26.49 7.84 15.67
C VAL A 231 25.83 8.84 14.73
N ILE A 232 24.60 8.55 14.34
CA ILE A 232 23.75 9.39 13.51
C ILE A 232 22.67 10.02 14.40
N THR A 233 22.37 11.29 14.18
CA THR A 233 21.20 11.96 14.77
C THR A 233 20.01 11.69 13.85
N PRO A 234 19.07 10.83 14.23
CA PRO A 234 18.02 10.42 13.32
C PRO A 234 16.88 11.44 13.31
N LYS A 235 16.07 11.43 12.24
CA LYS A 235 14.93 12.34 12.12
C LYS A 235 13.76 11.81 12.94
N THR A 236 13.21 12.66 13.81
CA THR A 236 12.01 12.36 14.60
C THR A 236 10.78 12.99 13.97
N TYR A 237 9.65 12.28 14.01
CA TYR A 237 8.36 12.82 13.61
C TYR A 237 7.25 12.36 14.56
N GLU A 238 6.14 13.07 14.53
CA GLU A 238 4.94 12.74 15.29
C GLU A 238 3.91 12.05 14.40
N ILE A 239 3.33 10.97 14.89
CA ILE A 239 2.28 10.22 14.19
C ILE A 239 0.96 10.98 14.39
N SER A 240 0.38 11.46 13.30
CA SER A 240 -0.80 12.33 13.31
C SER A 240 -2.13 11.62 13.58
N TRP A 241 -2.15 10.29 13.56
CA TRP A 241 -3.37 9.47 13.70
C TRP A 241 -3.30 8.57 14.94
N ASP A 242 -4.44 7.99 15.32
CA ASP A 242 -4.61 7.20 16.53
C ASP A 242 -4.87 5.72 16.28
N ALA A 243 -4.78 4.90 17.34
CA ALA A 243 -4.97 3.47 17.22
C ALA A 243 -6.35 3.11 16.67
N THR A 244 -7.38 3.90 17.02
CA THR A 244 -8.76 3.68 16.57
C THR A 244 -8.89 3.76 15.04
N ALA A 245 -8.07 4.59 14.38
CA ALA A 245 -8.04 4.64 12.92
C ALA A 245 -7.59 3.32 12.25
N ALA A 246 -6.82 2.48 12.96
CA ALA A 246 -6.38 1.16 12.51
C ALA A 246 -7.26 0.01 13.02
N GLU A 247 -8.39 0.30 13.66
CA GLU A 247 -9.37 -0.69 14.09
C GLU A 247 -10.60 -0.72 13.16
N LYS A 248 -11.44 -1.74 13.28
CA LYS A 248 -12.67 -1.85 12.47
C LYS A 248 -13.76 -0.86 12.87
N GLY A 249 -13.69 -0.22 14.04
CA GLY A 249 -14.59 0.87 14.42
C GLY A 249 -16.10 0.55 14.35
N GLY A 250 -16.50 -0.70 14.63
CA GLY A 250 -17.89 -1.15 14.53
C GLY A 250 -18.33 -1.69 13.17
N PHE A 251 -17.48 -1.61 12.13
CA PHE A 251 -17.72 -2.27 10.85
C PHE A 251 -17.35 -3.76 10.90
N ALA A 252 -18.00 -4.57 10.05
CA ALA A 252 -17.68 -6.01 9.95
C ALA A 252 -16.28 -6.28 9.39
N HIS A 253 -15.83 -5.42 8.46
CA HIS A 253 -14.59 -5.57 7.70
C HIS A 253 -13.87 -4.22 7.57
N PHE A 254 -12.55 -4.23 7.51
CA PHE A 254 -11.75 -3.05 7.21
C PHE A 254 -12.13 -2.47 5.84
N MET A 255 -12.35 -3.33 4.84
CA MET A 255 -12.73 -2.85 3.51
C MET A 255 -14.01 -2.02 3.54
N LEU A 256 -15.02 -2.46 4.30
CA LEU A 256 -16.28 -1.72 4.45
C LEU A 256 -16.05 -0.39 5.18
N LYS A 257 -15.30 -0.40 6.29
CA LYS A 257 -14.91 0.83 7.00
C LYS A 257 -14.24 1.81 6.04
N GLU A 258 -13.27 1.35 5.27
CA GLU A 258 -12.47 2.19 4.38
C GLU A 258 -13.27 2.72 3.19
N ILE A 259 -14.31 2.01 2.72
CA ILE A 259 -15.30 2.55 1.79
C ILE A 259 -16.06 3.71 2.43
N PHE A 260 -16.53 3.53 3.67
CA PHE A 260 -17.30 4.55 4.39
C PHE A 260 -16.44 5.74 4.87
N GLU A 261 -15.12 5.58 4.96
CA GLU A 261 -14.18 6.66 5.29
C GLU A 261 -13.82 7.57 4.11
N GLN A 262 -14.23 7.23 2.89
CA GLN A 262 -13.88 7.97 1.67
C GLN A 262 -14.25 9.46 1.69
N PRO A 263 -15.43 9.89 2.18
CA PRO A 263 -15.76 11.31 2.29
C PRO A 263 -14.70 12.07 3.08
N LYS A 264 -14.34 11.55 4.27
CA LYS A 264 -13.33 12.15 5.14
C LYS A 264 -11.95 12.11 4.50
N ALA A 265 -11.54 10.98 3.92
CA ALA A 265 -10.23 10.84 3.29
C ALA A 265 -10.05 11.83 2.11
N VAL A 266 -11.08 12.04 1.30
CA VAL A 266 -11.08 13.03 0.22
C VAL A 266 -11.01 14.45 0.78
N ALA A 267 -11.78 14.75 1.84
CA ALA A 267 -11.70 16.05 2.51
C ALA A 267 -10.29 16.32 3.07
N ASP A 268 -9.71 15.36 3.78
CA ASP A 268 -8.38 15.45 4.38
C ASP A 268 -7.28 15.65 3.33
N THR A 269 -7.44 15.07 2.13
CA THR A 269 -6.51 15.30 0.99
C THR A 269 -6.54 16.76 0.50
N LEU A 270 -7.70 17.42 0.59
CA LEU A 270 -7.91 18.78 0.10
C LEU A 270 -7.52 19.86 1.14
N ILE A 271 -7.37 19.52 2.42
CA ILE A 271 -7.08 20.51 3.47
C ILE A 271 -5.81 21.30 3.15
N GLY A 272 -5.93 22.63 3.18
CA GLY A 272 -4.79 23.55 3.02
C GLY A 272 -4.19 23.60 1.61
N ARG A 273 -4.84 23.02 0.59
CA ARG A 273 -4.31 22.93 -0.78
C ARG A 273 -4.65 24.13 -1.68
N LEU A 274 -5.39 25.13 -1.18
CA LEU A 274 -5.67 26.37 -1.89
C LEU A 274 -5.28 27.57 -1.02
N SER A 275 -4.53 28.51 -1.58
CA SER A 275 -4.18 29.78 -0.91
C SER A 275 -5.27 30.84 -1.05
N ASP A 276 -5.19 31.90 -0.24
CA ASP A 276 -6.07 33.08 -0.32
C ASP A 276 -6.04 33.78 -1.70
N ASN A 277 -4.95 33.59 -2.45
CA ASN A 277 -4.78 34.12 -3.80
C ASN A 277 -5.24 33.14 -4.89
N ASN A 278 -6.01 32.12 -4.54
CA ASN A 278 -6.53 31.10 -5.46
C ASN A 278 -5.45 30.26 -6.17
N GLN A 279 -4.28 30.12 -5.57
CA GLN A 279 -3.21 29.27 -6.09
C GLN A 279 -3.18 27.94 -5.36
N ILE A 280 -3.07 26.86 -6.12
CA ILE A 280 -2.90 25.51 -5.57
C ILE A 280 -1.52 25.41 -4.91
N LEU A 281 -1.53 25.06 -3.62
CA LEU A 281 -0.34 24.92 -2.79
C LEU A 281 0.18 23.48 -2.82
N LEU A 282 1.29 23.30 -3.55
CA LEU A 282 2.08 22.07 -3.61
C LEU A 282 3.55 22.44 -3.35
N ASP A 283 3.82 23.03 -2.19
CA ASP A 283 5.16 23.50 -1.80
C ASP A 283 6.20 22.37 -1.84
N GLU A 284 5.75 21.13 -1.69
CA GLU A 284 6.54 19.92 -1.76
C GLU A 284 7.06 19.60 -3.17
N LEU A 285 6.50 20.20 -4.23
CA LEU A 285 6.94 19.98 -5.61
C LEU A 285 8.34 20.56 -5.87
N HIS A 286 8.67 21.64 -5.15
CA HIS A 286 9.95 22.35 -5.24
C HIS A 286 10.37 22.77 -6.67
N MET A 287 9.41 23.03 -7.57
CA MET A 287 9.65 23.46 -8.95
C MET A 287 9.26 24.92 -9.14
N SER A 288 10.12 25.68 -9.81
CA SER A 288 9.79 27.02 -10.28
C SER A 288 8.80 26.98 -11.45
N LYS A 289 8.11 28.10 -11.66
CA LYS A 289 7.20 28.27 -12.81
C LYS A 289 7.91 28.03 -14.14
N GLN A 290 9.16 28.47 -14.28
CA GLN A 290 9.96 28.27 -15.49
C GLN A 290 10.28 26.78 -15.73
N GLU A 291 10.63 26.03 -14.68
CA GLU A 291 10.85 24.59 -14.78
C GLU A 291 9.58 23.87 -15.25
N ILE A 292 8.43 24.20 -14.66
CA ILE A 292 7.14 23.60 -15.06
C ILE A 292 6.83 23.90 -16.53
N GLN A 293 7.01 25.14 -16.97
CA GLN A 293 6.79 25.56 -18.37
C GLN A 293 7.76 24.89 -19.35
N SER A 294 8.91 24.40 -18.89
CA SER A 294 9.88 23.70 -19.72
C SER A 294 9.59 22.21 -19.90
N LEU A 295 8.65 21.66 -19.14
CA LEU A 295 8.25 20.26 -19.23
C LEU A 295 7.67 19.96 -20.61
N LYS A 296 8.24 18.96 -21.28
CA LYS A 296 7.78 18.50 -22.60
C LYS A 296 6.80 17.35 -22.50
N LYS A 297 6.88 16.56 -21.43
CA LYS A 297 6.01 15.42 -21.17
C LYS A 297 5.96 15.07 -19.69
N ILE A 298 4.92 14.36 -19.32
CA ILE A 298 4.77 13.72 -18.02
C ILE A 298 4.65 12.21 -18.23
N THR A 299 5.31 11.43 -17.38
CA THR A 299 5.16 9.98 -17.38
C THR A 299 4.70 9.52 -16.01
N VAL A 300 3.51 8.91 -15.95
CA VAL A 300 2.94 8.36 -14.71
C VAL A 300 3.27 6.88 -14.62
N ILE A 301 3.88 6.46 -13.51
CA ILE A 301 4.28 5.07 -13.25
C ILE A 301 3.59 4.54 -12.00
N ALA A 302 2.95 3.37 -12.10
CA ALA A 302 2.24 2.73 -11.00
C ALA A 302 1.92 1.26 -11.29
N CYS A 303 1.37 0.55 -10.30
CA CYS A 303 0.89 -0.82 -10.42
C CYS A 303 -0.56 -0.95 -9.90
N GLY A 304 -1.34 -1.87 -10.48
CA GLY A 304 -2.70 -2.21 -10.01
C GLY A 304 -3.65 -1.01 -9.93
N THR A 305 -4.41 -0.89 -8.83
CA THR A 305 -5.34 0.24 -8.62
C THR A 305 -4.68 1.61 -8.77
N ALA A 306 -3.41 1.79 -8.36
CA ALA A 306 -2.70 3.06 -8.53
C ALA A 306 -2.43 3.40 -10.01
N TYR A 307 -2.29 2.39 -10.87
CA TYR A 307 -2.21 2.58 -12.33
C TYR A 307 -3.53 3.11 -12.91
N HIS A 308 -4.69 2.69 -12.38
CA HIS A 308 -5.98 3.25 -12.78
C HIS A 308 -6.11 4.74 -12.40
N ALA A 309 -5.59 5.17 -11.25
CA ALA A 309 -5.47 6.59 -10.90
C ALA A 309 -4.60 7.34 -11.93
N GLY A 310 -3.49 6.73 -12.37
CA GLY A 310 -2.63 7.28 -13.41
C GLY A 310 -3.34 7.44 -14.76
N LEU A 311 -4.19 6.49 -15.15
CA LEU A 311 -5.00 6.61 -16.36
C LEU A 311 -6.00 7.79 -16.28
N VAL A 312 -6.55 8.05 -15.09
CA VAL A 312 -7.38 9.24 -14.84
C VAL A 312 -6.53 10.52 -14.92
N ALA A 313 -5.31 10.50 -14.37
CA ALA A 313 -4.37 11.62 -14.41
C ALA A 313 -4.10 12.11 -15.83
N LYS A 314 -3.93 11.20 -16.79
CA LYS A 314 -3.74 11.53 -18.21
C LYS A 314 -4.83 12.47 -18.72
N TYR A 315 -6.10 12.12 -18.53
CA TYR A 315 -7.21 12.95 -19.00
C TYR A 315 -7.24 14.32 -18.32
N ALA A 316 -7.00 14.41 -17.01
CA ALA A 316 -7.05 15.67 -16.28
C ALA A 316 -5.88 16.60 -16.64
N ILE A 317 -4.65 16.09 -16.63
CA ILE A 317 -3.44 16.87 -16.89
C ILE A 317 -3.40 17.31 -18.36
N GLU A 318 -3.70 16.44 -19.33
CA GLU A 318 -3.75 16.85 -20.75
C GLU A 318 -4.87 17.88 -20.99
N LYS A 319 -6.02 17.74 -20.32
CA LYS A 319 -7.13 18.69 -20.46
C LYS A 319 -6.79 20.07 -19.88
N TRP A 320 -6.20 20.13 -18.70
CA TRP A 320 -5.94 21.38 -17.99
C TRP A 320 -4.57 21.98 -18.31
N ALA A 321 -3.49 21.23 -18.13
CA ALA A 321 -2.11 21.73 -18.23
C ALA A 321 -1.54 21.73 -19.66
N LYS A 322 -2.20 21.02 -20.59
CA LYS A 322 -1.77 20.88 -22.00
C LYS A 322 -0.37 20.26 -22.18
N ILE A 323 0.02 19.39 -21.26
CA ILE A 323 1.27 18.61 -21.33
C ILE A 323 0.92 17.16 -21.69
N PRO A 324 1.58 16.53 -22.69
CA PRO A 324 1.38 15.13 -23.02
C PRO A 324 1.67 14.22 -21.82
N VAL A 325 0.81 13.22 -21.59
CA VAL A 325 0.96 12.26 -20.48
C VAL A 325 1.00 10.83 -20.98
N ASP A 326 2.07 10.10 -20.65
CA ASP A 326 2.12 8.65 -20.77
C ASP A 326 1.83 8.00 -19.42
N VAL A 327 1.13 6.87 -19.41
CA VAL A 327 0.83 6.11 -18.19
C VAL A 327 1.32 4.69 -18.40
N GLU A 328 2.16 4.21 -17.49
CA GLU A 328 2.89 2.97 -17.67
C GLU A 328 2.81 2.09 -16.43
N ILE A 329 2.72 0.78 -16.69
CA ILE A 329 2.84 -0.23 -15.66
C ILE A 329 4.30 -0.26 -15.22
N ALA A 330 4.56 -0.04 -13.94
CA ALA A 330 5.93 0.15 -13.46
C ALA A 330 6.84 -1.07 -13.68
N SER A 331 6.28 -2.29 -13.67
CA SER A 331 7.02 -3.52 -13.94
C SER A 331 7.62 -3.53 -15.35
N GLU A 332 6.93 -2.97 -16.35
CA GLU A 332 7.39 -2.95 -17.74
C GLU A 332 8.31 -1.77 -18.04
N PHE A 333 8.15 -0.67 -17.30
CA PHE A 333 8.73 0.63 -17.58
C PHE A 333 10.24 0.59 -17.83
N ARG A 334 11.00 -0.03 -16.92
CA ARG A 334 12.46 -0.03 -16.98
C ARG A 334 13.03 -1.01 -18.02
N TYR A 335 12.24 -1.97 -18.49
CA TYR A 335 12.70 -3.05 -19.36
C TYR A 335 12.57 -2.76 -20.86
N ARG A 336 12.04 -1.58 -21.21
CA ARG A 336 11.80 -1.16 -22.60
C ARG A 336 12.63 0.05 -23.04
N ASP A 337 13.68 0.40 -22.29
CA ASP A 337 14.54 1.56 -22.51
C ASP A 337 13.73 2.87 -22.75
N PRO A 338 13.00 3.35 -21.73
CA PRO A 338 12.10 4.50 -21.89
C PRO A 338 12.89 5.79 -22.17
N ILE A 339 12.41 6.60 -23.12
CA ILE A 339 13.04 7.87 -23.47
C ILE A 339 12.71 8.88 -22.37
N ILE A 340 13.63 9.14 -21.45
CA ILE A 340 13.43 10.01 -20.29
C ILE A 340 14.64 10.95 -20.18
N ASP A 341 14.37 12.22 -19.87
CA ASP A 341 15.39 13.24 -19.68
C ASP A 341 14.94 14.30 -18.66
N SER A 342 15.75 15.34 -18.48
CA SER A 342 15.47 16.45 -17.56
C SER A 342 14.24 17.30 -17.93
N THR A 343 13.65 17.11 -19.11
CA THR A 343 12.40 17.77 -19.53
C THR A 343 11.17 16.91 -19.30
N THR A 344 11.35 15.74 -18.68
CA THR A 344 10.31 14.81 -18.28
C THR A 344 10.06 14.90 -16.78
N LEU A 345 8.81 15.11 -16.39
CA LEU A 345 8.37 14.90 -15.01
C LEU A 345 7.81 13.48 -14.88
N VAL A 346 8.38 12.68 -14.00
CA VAL A 346 7.84 11.37 -13.65
C VAL A 346 6.97 11.48 -12.41
N ILE A 347 5.73 11.01 -12.50
CA ILE A 347 4.80 10.93 -11.37
C ILE A 347 4.67 9.46 -10.94
N ALA A 348 5.18 9.12 -9.77
CA ALA A 348 5.08 7.76 -9.22
C ALA A 348 3.92 7.66 -8.23
N ILE A 349 2.94 6.78 -8.48
CA ILE A 349 1.77 6.62 -7.60
C ILE A 349 1.89 5.29 -6.85
N SER A 350 1.91 5.34 -5.52
CA SER A 350 1.91 4.14 -4.68
C SER A 350 1.28 4.43 -3.32
N GLN A 351 0.22 3.71 -2.95
CA GLN A 351 -0.41 3.84 -1.63
C GLN A 351 0.62 3.60 -0.51
N SER A 352 1.33 2.48 -0.58
CA SER A 352 2.28 2.06 0.46
C SER A 352 3.62 2.79 0.40
N GLY A 353 4.00 3.30 -0.78
CA GLY A 353 5.34 3.83 -1.03
C GLY A 353 6.47 2.79 -0.96
N GLU A 354 6.14 1.50 -0.98
CA GLU A 354 7.09 0.38 -0.87
C GLU A 354 6.97 -0.63 -2.04
N THR A 355 6.11 -0.35 -3.03
CA THR A 355 5.93 -1.24 -4.19
C THR A 355 7.24 -1.36 -4.96
N MET A 356 7.80 -2.58 -5.06
CA MET A 356 9.16 -2.80 -5.59
C MET A 356 9.31 -2.34 -7.04
N ASP A 357 8.38 -2.73 -7.92
CA ASP A 357 8.40 -2.30 -9.33
C ASP A 357 8.39 -0.78 -9.48
N THR A 358 7.50 -0.11 -8.74
CA THR A 358 7.42 1.36 -8.72
C THR A 358 8.71 1.99 -8.20
N LEU A 359 9.28 1.44 -7.12
CA LEU A 359 10.54 1.93 -6.56
C LEU A 359 11.70 1.78 -7.55
N MET A 360 11.78 0.64 -8.24
CA MET A 360 12.81 0.41 -9.26
C MET A 360 12.63 1.35 -10.45
N ALA A 361 11.41 1.59 -10.89
CA ALA A 361 11.10 2.56 -11.94
C ALA A 361 11.46 4.00 -11.52
N VAL A 362 11.22 4.38 -10.27
CA VAL A 362 11.66 5.68 -9.70
C VAL A 362 13.18 5.83 -9.74
N ARG A 363 13.93 4.82 -9.25
CA ARG A 363 15.40 4.83 -9.30
C ARG A 363 15.92 4.94 -10.73
N HIS A 364 15.31 4.23 -11.67
CA HIS A 364 15.66 4.28 -13.08
C HIS A 364 15.41 5.68 -13.68
N ALA A 365 14.23 6.27 -13.45
CA ALA A 365 13.91 7.62 -13.92
C ALA A 365 14.88 8.68 -13.38
N LYS A 366 15.24 8.60 -12.09
CA LYS A 366 16.24 9.51 -11.50
C LYS A 366 17.63 9.31 -12.07
N ALA A 367 18.06 8.07 -12.28
CA ALA A 367 19.34 7.78 -12.92
C ALA A 367 19.41 8.32 -14.35
N ALA A 368 18.27 8.37 -15.06
CA ALA A 368 18.13 8.99 -16.38
C ALA A 368 18.03 10.53 -16.34
N GLY A 369 18.03 11.15 -15.15
CA GLY A 369 18.02 12.60 -14.98
C GLY A 369 16.65 13.26 -15.02
N ALA A 370 15.56 12.49 -15.01
CA ALA A 370 14.22 13.05 -14.82
C ALA A 370 13.96 13.40 -13.37
N ARG A 371 13.07 14.38 -13.20
CA ARG A 371 12.54 14.75 -11.89
C ARG A 371 11.40 13.83 -11.52
N VAL A 372 11.37 13.35 -10.28
CA VAL A 372 10.34 12.44 -9.77
C VAL A 372 9.50 13.11 -8.67
N LEU A 373 8.19 13.15 -8.90
CA LEU A 373 7.18 13.45 -7.89
C LEU A 373 6.46 12.16 -7.51
N SER A 374 6.42 11.81 -6.23
CA SER A 374 5.60 10.68 -5.76
C SER A 374 4.28 11.11 -5.15
N ILE A 375 3.22 10.36 -5.40
CA ILE A 375 1.93 10.44 -4.70
C ILE A 375 1.83 9.21 -3.80
N CYS A 376 1.87 9.44 -2.48
CA CYS A 376 1.90 8.36 -1.49
C CYS A 376 0.96 8.61 -0.32
N ASN A 377 0.52 7.54 0.35
CA ASN A 377 -0.28 7.67 1.56
C ASN A 377 0.54 7.47 2.84
N THR A 378 1.56 6.62 2.78
CA THR A 378 2.41 6.29 3.93
C THR A 378 3.59 7.24 4.04
N ASN A 379 3.64 8.02 5.14
CA ASN A 379 4.77 8.87 5.49
C ASN A 379 6.06 8.05 5.69
N SER A 380 7.19 8.63 5.31
CA SER A 380 8.52 8.01 5.49
C SER A 380 8.63 6.61 4.89
N SER A 381 7.93 6.36 3.77
CA SER A 381 8.12 5.17 2.94
C SER A 381 9.27 5.38 1.94
N THR A 382 9.75 4.30 1.32
CA THR A 382 10.97 4.33 0.51
C THR A 382 10.83 5.17 -0.76
N ILE A 383 9.71 5.09 -1.47
CA ILE A 383 9.46 5.89 -2.68
C ILE A 383 9.52 7.40 -2.39
N PRO A 384 8.75 7.97 -1.44
CA PRO A 384 8.86 9.39 -1.08
C PRO A 384 10.26 9.89 -0.75
N ARG A 385 11.06 9.08 -0.04
CA ARG A 385 12.44 9.43 0.31
C ARG A 385 13.36 9.52 -0.90
N GLU A 386 13.13 8.66 -1.88
CA GLU A 386 13.97 8.58 -3.07
C GLU A 386 13.49 9.51 -4.18
N SER A 387 12.25 10.00 -4.13
CA SER A 387 11.71 11.05 -5.01
C SER A 387 12.33 12.42 -4.76
N ASP A 388 12.16 13.35 -5.70
CA ASP A 388 12.55 14.77 -5.54
C ASP A 388 11.47 15.59 -4.83
N ALA A 389 10.24 15.09 -4.86
CA ALA A 389 9.06 15.69 -4.27
C ALA A 389 8.04 14.61 -3.87
N VAL A 390 7.19 14.90 -2.88
CA VAL A 390 6.09 14.01 -2.48
C VAL A 390 4.82 14.79 -2.18
N LEU A 391 3.71 14.31 -2.73
CA LEU A 391 2.36 14.72 -2.35
C LEU A 391 1.72 13.61 -1.52
N TYR A 392 1.53 13.85 -0.22
CA TYR A 392 0.85 12.90 0.65
C TYR A 392 -0.67 13.02 0.54
N THR A 393 -1.35 11.88 0.40
CA THR A 393 -2.82 11.83 0.26
C THR A 393 -3.57 12.00 1.57
N HIS A 394 -2.94 11.74 2.72
CA HIS A 394 -3.56 11.87 4.04
C HIS A 394 -4.88 11.06 4.20
N ALA A 395 -5.03 9.94 3.50
CA ALA A 395 -6.24 9.10 3.56
C ALA A 395 -6.39 8.32 4.88
N GLY A 396 -5.43 8.46 5.81
CA GLY A 396 -5.27 7.61 6.98
C GLY A 396 -4.79 6.20 6.61
N PRO A 397 -4.62 5.31 7.61
CA PRO A 397 -4.20 3.93 7.34
C PRO A 397 -5.24 3.19 6.51
N GLU A 398 -4.79 2.40 5.54
CA GLU A 398 -5.63 1.50 4.72
C GLU A 398 -5.13 0.07 4.95
N ILE A 399 -5.92 -0.72 5.65
CA ILE A 399 -5.61 -2.05 6.17
C ILE A 399 -6.10 -3.14 5.21
N ALA A 400 -7.28 -3.01 4.62
CA ALA A 400 -7.81 -4.01 3.68
C ALA A 400 -6.89 -4.12 2.46
N VAL A 401 -6.62 -5.34 1.99
CA VAL A 401 -5.69 -5.57 0.87
C VAL A 401 -6.14 -4.82 -0.39
N ALA A 402 -7.41 -4.93 -0.75
CA ALA A 402 -7.97 -4.21 -1.89
C ALA A 402 -8.07 -2.71 -1.58
N SER A 403 -7.37 -1.86 -2.35
CA SER A 403 -7.44 -0.40 -2.16
C SER A 403 -8.82 0.17 -2.47
N THR A 404 -9.24 1.13 -1.65
CA THR A 404 -10.53 1.82 -1.76
C THR A 404 -10.35 3.34 -1.68
N LYS A 405 -10.22 3.90 -0.47
CA LYS A 405 -9.98 5.33 -0.24
C LYS A 405 -8.65 5.82 -0.79
N ALA A 406 -7.64 4.96 -0.87
CA ALA A 406 -6.36 5.31 -1.50
C ALA A 406 -6.54 5.67 -2.99
N LEU A 407 -7.42 4.98 -3.73
CA LEU A 407 -7.67 5.30 -5.13
C LEU A 407 -8.28 6.71 -5.28
N LEU A 408 -9.33 7.01 -4.52
CA LEU A 408 -10.02 8.29 -4.62
C LEU A 408 -9.08 9.44 -4.26
N THR A 409 -8.34 9.30 -3.17
CA THR A 409 -7.37 10.32 -2.73
C THR A 409 -6.19 10.47 -3.70
N GLN A 410 -5.75 9.39 -4.37
CA GLN A 410 -4.78 9.47 -5.47
C GLN A 410 -5.35 10.23 -6.68
N ILE A 411 -6.62 10.01 -7.04
CA ILE A 411 -7.30 10.76 -8.11
C ILE A 411 -7.38 12.26 -7.74
N ILE A 412 -7.71 12.59 -6.49
CA ILE A 412 -7.70 13.98 -6.00
C ILE A 412 -6.30 14.58 -6.10
N ALA A 413 -5.26 13.85 -5.68
CA ALA A 413 -3.88 14.30 -5.74
C ALA A 413 -3.44 14.61 -7.18
N VAL A 414 -3.77 13.76 -8.17
CA VAL A 414 -3.47 14.06 -9.59
C VAL A 414 -4.29 15.23 -10.12
N TYR A 415 -5.50 15.48 -9.59
CA TYR A 415 -6.26 16.67 -9.94
C TYR A 415 -5.60 17.94 -9.41
N LEU A 416 -5.12 17.94 -8.15
CA LEU A 416 -4.37 19.06 -7.58
C LEU A 416 -3.09 19.34 -8.38
N ILE A 417 -2.36 18.29 -8.78
CA ILE A 417 -1.18 18.44 -9.65
C ILE A 417 -1.58 19.03 -11.01
N GLY A 418 -2.62 18.51 -11.66
CA GLY A 418 -3.09 19.02 -12.94
C GLY A 418 -3.49 20.50 -12.90
N LEU A 419 -4.18 20.93 -11.83
CA LEU A 419 -4.54 22.33 -11.61
C LEU A 419 -3.32 23.21 -11.36
N HIS A 420 -2.39 22.78 -10.50
CA HIS A 420 -1.15 23.51 -10.23
C HIS A 420 -0.31 23.71 -11.51
N LEU A 421 -0.14 22.65 -12.31
CA LEU A 421 0.56 22.72 -13.60
C LEU A 421 -0.16 23.66 -14.58
N ALA A 422 -1.49 23.66 -14.60
CA ALA A 422 -2.28 24.53 -15.45
C ALA A 422 -2.13 26.02 -15.08
N GLN A 423 -2.05 26.36 -13.79
CA GLN A 423 -1.76 27.73 -13.33
C GLN A 423 -0.34 28.16 -13.73
N ALA A 424 0.64 27.28 -13.56
CA ALA A 424 2.03 27.55 -13.95
C ALA A 424 2.16 27.76 -15.47
N ASN A 425 1.45 26.97 -16.27
CA ASN A 425 1.41 27.13 -17.73
C ASN A 425 0.51 28.28 -18.22
N GLY A 426 -0.33 28.84 -17.35
CA GLY A 426 -1.30 29.88 -17.71
C GLY A 426 -2.43 29.38 -18.62
N SER A 427 -2.64 28.06 -18.70
CA SER A 427 -3.74 27.46 -19.48
C SER A 427 -5.09 27.54 -18.76
N LEU A 428 -5.06 27.69 -17.43
CA LEU A 428 -6.20 28.08 -16.61
C LEU A 428 -5.85 29.32 -15.79
N SER A 429 -6.80 30.23 -15.66
CA SER A 429 -6.69 31.38 -14.75
C SER A 429 -6.93 30.94 -13.29
N ASP A 430 -6.41 31.72 -12.33
CA ASP A 430 -6.62 31.46 -10.90
C ASP A 430 -8.11 31.42 -10.53
N LYS A 431 -8.95 32.19 -11.22
CA LYS A 431 -10.42 32.15 -11.05
C LYS A 431 -11.01 30.81 -11.50
N GLN A 432 -10.62 30.31 -12.66
CA GLN A 432 -11.08 29.00 -13.15
C GLN A 432 -10.62 27.87 -12.24
N VAL A 433 -9.39 27.97 -11.71
CA VAL A 433 -8.88 26.98 -10.76
C VAL A 433 -9.64 27.04 -9.44
N HIS A 434 -9.93 28.23 -8.92
CA HIS A 434 -10.79 28.39 -7.74
C HIS A 434 -12.18 27.77 -7.92
N GLU A 435 -12.83 28.00 -9.07
CA GLU A 435 -14.13 27.40 -9.39
C GLU A 435 -14.06 25.86 -9.41
N ILE A 436 -13.05 25.28 -10.07
CA ILE A 436 -12.85 23.83 -10.12
C ILE A 436 -12.53 23.27 -8.72
N TYR A 437 -11.74 23.99 -7.93
CA TYR A 437 -11.38 23.57 -6.57
C TYR A 437 -12.59 23.59 -5.63
N ASN A 438 -13.47 24.59 -5.72
CA ASN A 438 -14.70 24.61 -4.93
C ASN A 438 -15.60 23.42 -5.26
N GLU A 439 -15.68 23.01 -6.53
CA GLU A 439 -16.38 21.78 -6.90
C GLU A 439 -15.70 20.51 -6.34
N LEU A 440 -14.36 20.49 -6.18
CA LEU A 440 -13.67 19.40 -5.48
C LEU A 440 -14.08 19.32 -4.00
N LEU A 441 -14.25 20.46 -3.34
CA LEU A 441 -14.70 20.54 -1.94
C LEU A 441 -16.13 20.00 -1.72
N GLU A 442 -16.95 19.93 -2.78
CA GLU A 442 -18.27 19.32 -2.72
C GLU A 442 -18.25 17.78 -2.80
N LEU A 443 -17.16 17.19 -3.32
CA LEU A 443 -17.08 15.75 -3.57
C LEU A 443 -17.26 14.89 -2.30
N PRO A 444 -16.70 15.24 -1.13
CA PRO A 444 -16.98 14.52 0.12
C PRO A 444 -18.47 14.32 0.39
N GLY A 445 -19.27 15.39 0.32
CA GLY A 445 -20.72 15.31 0.55
C GLY A 445 -21.45 14.48 -0.52
N LYS A 446 -20.98 14.54 -1.78
CA LYS A 446 -21.53 13.70 -2.85
C LYS A 446 -21.21 12.21 -2.67
N ILE A 447 -20.02 11.88 -2.16
CA ILE A 447 -19.66 10.50 -1.80
C ILE A 447 -20.55 10.02 -0.63
N GLU A 448 -20.75 10.86 0.38
CA GLU A 448 -21.64 10.55 1.50
C GLU A 448 -23.07 10.26 1.05
N GLN A 449 -23.63 11.08 0.15
CA GLN A 449 -24.95 10.84 -0.45
C GLN A 449 -25.05 9.47 -1.17
N ILE A 450 -23.99 9.05 -1.87
CA ILE A 450 -23.95 7.72 -2.49
C ILE A 450 -23.98 6.65 -1.41
N LEU A 451 -23.15 6.78 -0.37
CA LEU A 451 -23.03 5.80 0.72
C LEU A 451 -24.32 5.65 1.53
N GLU A 452 -25.10 6.72 1.70
CA GLU A 452 -26.41 6.67 2.36
C GLU A 452 -27.48 5.93 1.55
N THR A 453 -27.29 5.80 0.22
CA THR A 453 -28.27 5.21 -0.70
C THR A 453 -27.84 3.84 -1.25
N VAL A 454 -26.89 3.17 -0.59
CA VAL A 454 -26.31 1.90 -1.08
C VAL A 454 -27.18 0.67 -0.86
N GLU A 455 -28.15 0.67 0.05
CA GLU A 455 -28.91 -0.56 0.38
C GLU A 455 -29.59 -1.23 -0.84
N PRO A 456 -30.29 -0.48 -1.74
CA PRO A 456 -30.80 -1.05 -2.98
C PRO A 456 -29.72 -1.68 -3.88
N LEU A 457 -28.52 -1.12 -3.89
CA LEU A 457 -27.37 -1.68 -4.59
C LEU A 457 -26.88 -2.98 -3.95
N ARG A 458 -26.87 -3.08 -2.61
CA ARG A 458 -26.52 -4.32 -1.91
C ARG A 458 -27.50 -5.44 -2.22
N GLU A 459 -28.80 -5.14 -2.18
CA GLU A 459 -29.86 -6.10 -2.56
C GLU A 459 -29.74 -6.55 -4.02
N LEU A 460 -29.45 -5.60 -4.93
CA LEU A 460 -29.21 -5.88 -6.33
C LEU A 460 -28.03 -6.85 -6.50
N THR A 461 -26.91 -6.58 -5.83
CA THR A 461 -25.67 -7.35 -5.94
C THR A 461 -25.88 -8.81 -5.57
N ARG A 462 -26.68 -9.10 -4.54
CA ARG A 462 -27.00 -10.49 -4.12
C ARG A 462 -27.62 -11.32 -5.24
N LYS A 463 -28.34 -10.70 -6.18
CA LYS A 463 -28.94 -11.39 -7.35
C LYS A 463 -27.89 -11.87 -8.36
N PHE A 464 -26.69 -11.27 -8.34
CA PHE A 464 -25.58 -11.59 -9.23
C PHE A 464 -24.51 -12.45 -8.56
N ALA A 465 -24.67 -12.80 -7.28
CA ALA A 465 -23.69 -13.57 -6.49
C ALA A 465 -23.23 -14.89 -7.14
N LYS A 466 -24.10 -15.51 -7.94
CA LYS A 466 -23.84 -16.78 -8.64
C LYS A 466 -23.17 -16.63 -10.00
N ASN A 467 -23.02 -15.40 -10.51
CA ASN A 467 -22.34 -15.17 -11.78
C ASN A 467 -20.83 -15.31 -11.59
N ASP A 468 -20.18 -16.08 -12.46
CA ASP A 468 -18.73 -16.24 -12.48
C ASP A 468 -18.04 -15.33 -13.50
N THR A 469 -18.83 -14.56 -14.26
CA THR A 469 -18.35 -13.57 -15.21
C THR A 469 -19.15 -12.29 -15.09
N VAL A 470 -18.45 -11.14 -15.05
CA VAL A 470 -19.05 -9.80 -15.06
C VAL A 470 -18.19 -8.90 -15.92
N LEU A 471 -18.78 -8.23 -16.90
CA LEU A 471 -18.05 -7.31 -17.77
C LEU A 471 -18.32 -5.86 -17.37
N PHE A 472 -17.32 -5.00 -17.51
CA PHE A 472 -17.42 -3.57 -17.23
C PHE A 472 -17.16 -2.75 -18.48
N LEU A 473 -17.96 -1.71 -18.70
CA LEU A 473 -17.82 -0.85 -19.86
C LEU A 473 -17.69 0.61 -19.44
N GLY A 474 -16.69 1.28 -20.01
CA GLY A 474 -16.53 2.72 -19.84
C GLY A 474 -16.04 3.38 -21.12
N ARG A 475 -16.23 4.70 -21.22
CA ARG A 475 -15.68 5.53 -22.29
C ARG A 475 -14.87 6.66 -21.69
N ASN A 476 -13.76 7.02 -22.35
CA ASN A 476 -12.92 8.14 -21.91
C ASN A 476 -12.52 7.93 -20.43
N ILE A 477 -12.75 8.91 -19.55
CA ILE A 477 -12.44 8.86 -18.13
C ILE A 477 -13.23 7.79 -17.35
N GLY A 478 -14.32 7.28 -17.92
CA GLY A 478 -15.05 6.12 -17.38
C GLY A 478 -14.36 4.78 -17.67
N TYR A 479 -13.44 4.69 -18.63
CA TYR A 479 -12.73 3.44 -18.92
C TYR A 479 -11.81 3.00 -17.76
N PRO A 480 -10.98 3.88 -17.15
CA PRO A 480 -10.24 3.54 -15.93
C PRO A 480 -11.14 3.06 -14.77
N VAL A 481 -12.34 3.62 -14.65
CA VAL A 481 -13.34 3.21 -13.65
C VAL A 481 -13.85 1.80 -13.92
N ALA A 482 -14.08 1.45 -15.19
CA ALA A 482 -14.46 0.10 -15.60
C ALA A 482 -13.35 -0.93 -15.27
N LEU A 483 -12.08 -0.57 -15.53
CA LEU A 483 -10.94 -1.40 -15.16
C LEU A 483 -10.84 -1.60 -13.65
N GLU A 484 -11.07 -0.56 -12.87
CA GLU A 484 -11.06 -0.64 -11.41
C GLU A 484 -12.17 -1.54 -10.86
N GLY A 485 -13.42 -1.36 -11.32
CA GLY A 485 -14.54 -2.22 -10.91
C GLY A 485 -14.26 -3.69 -11.20
N ALA A 486 -13.69 -3.98 -12.38
CA ALA A 486 -13.27 -5.32 -12.75
C ALA A 486 -12.15 -5.86 -11.84
N LEU A 487 -11.16 -5.03 -11.51
CA LEU A 487 -10.07 -5.42 -10.60
C LEU A 487 -10.60 -5.76 -9.20
N LYS A 488 -11.48 -4.93 -8.61
CA LYS A 488 -12.07 -5.21 -7.29
C LYS A 488 -12.83 -6.54 -7.27
N LEU A 489 -13.60 -6.87 -8.31
CA LEU A 489 -14.30 -8.16 -8.36
C LEU A 489 -13.33 -9.35 -8.52
N LYS A 490 -12.25 -9.21 -9.28
CA LYS A 490 -11.21 -10.25 -9.36
C LYS A 490 -10.54 -10.48 -8.02
N GLU A 491 -10.18 -9.41 -7.31
CA GLU A 491 -9.48 -9.47 -6.03
C GLU A 491 -10.36 -10.07 -4.91
N LEU A 492 -11.64 -9.70 -4.85
CA LEU A 492 -12.49 -9.99 -3.69
C LEU A 492 -13.44 -11.16 -3.92
N ALA A 493 -14.07 -11.22 -5.11
CA ALA A 493 -15.08 -12.23 -5.43
C ALA A 493 -14.49 -13.46 -6.14
N TYR A 494 -13.24 -13.38 -6.61
CA TYR A 494 -12.55 -14.41 -7.40
C TYR A 494 -13.29 -14.82 -8.67
N ILE A 495 -14.02 -13.88 -9.27
CA ILE A 495 -14.75 -14.10 -10.52
C ILE A 495 -13.96 -13.53 -11.69
N HIS A 496 -14.25 -14.03 -12.89
CA HIS A 496 -13.68 -13.47 -14.10
C HIS A 496 -14.35 -12.13 -14.41
N ALA A 497 -13.68 -11.03 -14.07
CA ALA A 497 -14.15 -9.69 -14.36
C ALA A 497 -13.16 -8.91 -15.23
N GLU A 498 -13.67 -8.26 -16.26
CA GLU A 498 -12.87 -7.55 -17.25
C GLU A 498 -13.51 -6.21 -17.62
N GLY A 499 -12.67 -5.17 -17.72
CA GLY A 499 -13.09 -3.82 -18.07
C GLY A 499 -12.67 -3.47 -19.50
N PHE A 500 -13.63 -3.00 -20.29
CA PHE A 500 -13.42 -2.64 -21.69
C PHE A 500 -13.72 -1.16 -21.94
N ALA A 501 -12.96 -0.57 -22.84
CA ALA A 501 -13.39 0.65 -23.50
C ALA A 501 -14.61 0.29 -24.36
N GLY A 502 -15.75 0.94 -24.14
CA GLY A 502 -17.03 0.53 -24.74
C GLY A 502 -17.01 0.40 -26.27
N GLY A 503 -16.11 1.13 -26.94
CA GLY A 503 -15.96 1.06 -28.41
C GLY A 503 -15.26 -0.18 -28.91
N GLU A 504 -14.45 -0.81 -28.08
CA GLU A 504 -13.66 -1.97 -28.43
C GLU A 504 -14.48 -3.26 -28.40
N LEU A 505 -15.69 -3.24 -27.83
CA LEU A 505 -16.53 -4.43 -27.70
C LEU A 505 -16.70 -5.18 -29.02
N LYS A 506 -17.05 -4.46 -30.09
CA LYS A 506 -17.29 -5.04 -31.42
C LYS A 506 -16.04 -5.59 -32.10
N HIS A 507 -14.86 -5.29 -31.56
CA HIS A 507 -13.58 -5.74 -32.11
C HIS A 507 -13.13 -7.10 -31.53
N GLY A 508 -14.03 -7.83 -30.85
CA GLY A 508 -13.79 -9.18 -30.35
C GLY A 508 -14.51 -9.48 -29.03
N PRO A 509 -14.33 -8.66 -27.97
CA PRO A 509 -14.82 -8.97 -26.62
C PRO A 509 -16.33 -9.19 -26.50
N ILE A 510 -17.13 -8.64 -27.41
CA ILE A 510 -18.58 -8.84 -27.44
C ILE A 510 -18.98 -10.32 -27.62
N ALA A 511 -18.08 -11.17 -28.09
CA ALA A 511 -18.28 -12.61 -28.21
C ALA A 511 -18.37 -13.33 -26.84
N LEU A 512 -17.92 -12.69 -25.75
CA LEU A 512 -18.05 -13.21 -24.39
C LEU A 512 -19.47 -13.06 -23.82
N ILE A 513 -20.35 -12.33 -24.51
CA ILE A 513 -21.68 -12.01 -24.01
C ILE A 513 -22.66 -13.10 -24.39
N ASP A 514 -23.07 -13.86 -23.38
CA ASP A 514 -24.17 -14.83 -23.44
C ASP A 514 -25.42 -14.32 -22.69
N GLN A 515 -26.54 -15.02 -22.89
CA GLN A 515 -27.80 -14.75 -22.22
C GLN A 515 -27.64 -14.73 -20.69
N GLY A 516 -27.94 -13.60 -20.06
CA GLY A 516 -27.83 -13.42 -18.62
C GLY A 516 -26.49 -12.85 -18.13
N THR A 517 -25.51 -12.65 -19.02
CA THR A 517 -24.19 -12.08 -18.66
C THR A 517 -24.36 -10.69 -18.05
N PRO A 518 -23.93 -10.44 -16.80
CA PRO A 518 -23.99 -9.13 -16.19
C PRO A 518 -22.99 -8.19 -16.83
N VAL A 519 -23.46 -7.01 -17.23
CA VAL A 519 -22.62 -5.94 -17.77
C VAL A 519 -22.87 -4.66 -16.99
N ILE A 520 -21.84 -4.15 -16.32
CA ILE A 520 -21.89 -2.87 -15.59
C ILE A 520 -21.31 -1.78 -16.50
N ALA A 521 -22.13 -0.81 -16.88
CA ALA A 521 -21.76 0.27 -17.77
C ALA A 521 -21.69 1.61 -17.03
N ILE A 522 -20.57 2.33 -17.14
CA ILE A 522 -20.46 3.70 -16.66
C ILE A 522 -20.87 4.65 -17.80
N LEU A 523 -22.02 5.30 -17.64
CA LEU A 523 -22.52 6.27 -18.61
C LEU A 523 -21.78 7.61 -18.41
N PRO A 524 -21.09 8.16 -19.44
CA PRO A 524 -20.40 9.44 -19.33
C PRO A 524 -21.32 10.57 -18.84
N ALA A 525 -20.84 11.36 -17.89
CA ALA A 525 -21.51 12.56 -17.41
C ALA A 525 -21.46 13.71 -18.44
N GLY A 526 -22.48 14.55 -18.45
CA GLY A 526 -22.62 15.65 -19.41
C GLY A 526 -22.77 15.20 -20.88
N LYS A 527 -22.57 16.13 -21.82
CA LYS A 527 -22.77 15.91 -23.27
C LYS A 527 -21.52 16.19 -24.10
N GLU A 528 -20.36 16.20 -23.46
CA GLU A 528 -19.08 16.50 -24.12
C GLU A 528 -18.78 15.42 -25.17
N HIS A 529 -18.57 15.85 -26.43
CA HIS A 529 -18.30 14.99 -27.58
C HIS A 529 -19.34 13.87 -27.85
N ALA A 530 -20.57 14.01 -27.35
CA ALA A 530 -21.63 13.01 -27.45
C ALA A 530 -21.21 11.60 -26.97
N LEU A 531 -20.32 11.53 -25.96
CA LEU A 531 -19.82 10.27 -25.41
C LEU A 531 -20.93 9.45 -24.75
N ASP A 532 -21.91 10.12 -24.15
CA ASP A 532 -23.14 9.54 -23.62
C ASP A 532 -23.90 8.77 -24.72
N GLU A 533 -24.17 9.40 -25.87
CA GLU A 533 -24.85 8.75 -27.00
C GLU A 533 -24.06 7.53 -27.52
N LYS A 534 -22.73 7.64 -27.61
CA LYS A 534 -21.87 6.51 -28.01
C LYS A 534 -21.94 5.37 -27.01
N MET A 535 -21.94 5.68 -25.71
CA MET A 535 -22.03 4.68 -24.66
C MET A 535 -23.42 4.02 -24.61
N LEU A 536 -24.50 4.78 -24.83
CA LEU A 536 -25.85 4.23 -24.97
C LEU A 536 -25.95 3.26 -26.16
N SER A 537 -25.32 3.57 -27.29
CA SER A 537 -25.20 2.61 -28.41
C SER A 537 -24.52 1.31 -27.97
N ASN A 538 -23.42 1.40 -27.22
CA ASN A 538 -22.73 0.20 -26.72
C ASN A 538 -23.58 -0.60 -25.72
N ILE A 539 -24.37 0.08 -24.87
CA ILE A 539 -25.33 -0.57 -23.96
C ILE A 539 -26.40 -1.35 -24.74
N GLN A 540 -26.95 -0.76 -25.81
CA GLN A 540 -27.93 -1.45 -26.66
C GLN A 540 -27.32 -2.66 -27.37
N GLU A 541 -26.06 -2.56 -27.80
CA GLU A 541 -25.35 -3.66 -28.48
C GLU A 541 -25.16 -4.89 -27.58
N VAL A 542 -24.81 -4.68 -26.31
CA VAL A 542 -24.67 -5.78 -25.36
C VAL A 542 -26.02 -6.33 -24.93
N LYS A 543 -27.02 -5.46 -24.73
CA LYS A 543 -28.40 -5.89 -24.41
C LYS A 543 -28.99 -6.76 -25.51
N ALA A 544 -28.78 -6.38 -26.78
CA ALA A 544 -29.27 -7.15 -27.93
C ALA A 544 -28.69 -8.58 -28.00
N ARG A 545 -27.62 -8.87 -27.23
CA ARG A 545 -26.98 -10.19 -27.10
C ARG A 545 -27.32 -10.91 -25.80
N GLY A 546 -28.32 -10.41 -25.07
CA GLY A 546 -28.81 -11.06 -23.85
C GLY A 546 -28.12 -10.63 -22.56
N ALA A 547 -27.27 -9.59 -22.59
CA ALA A 547 -26.68 -9.05 -21.38
C ALA A 547 -27.73 -8.48 -20.41
N ARG A 548 -27.50 -8.67 -19.12
CA ARG A 548 -28.21 -8.00 -18.02
C ARG A 548 -27.46 -6.73 -17.67
N VAL A 549 -27.93 -5.59 -18.18
CA VAL A 549 -27.18 -4.33 -18.09
C VAL A 549 -27.53 -3.58 -16.81
N ILE A 550 -26.50 -3.26 -16.03
CA ILE A 550 -26.55 -2.35 -14.88
C ILE A 550 -25.82 -1.08 -15.29
N VAL A 551 -26.43 0.09 -15.13
CA VAL A 551 -25.83 1.36 -15.57
C VAL A 551 -25.57 2.26 -14.37
N ILE A 552 -24.37 2.82 -14.27
CA ILE A 552 -24.07 3.94 -13.36
C ILE A 552 -24.27 5.24 -14.15
N ALA A 553 -25.15 6.10 -13.67
CA ALA A 553 -25.51 7.35 -14.34
C ALA A 553 -25.83 8.48 -13.34
N GLU A 554 -25.75 9.73 -13.79
CA GLU A 554 -26.14 10.89 -12.98
C GLU A 554 -27.64 10.87 -12.64
N GLU A 555 -27.98 11.50 -11.53
CA GLU A 555 -29.37 11.63 -11.08
C GLU A 555 -30.28 12.25 -12.15
N GLY A 556 -31.47 11.67 -12.33
CA GLY A 556 -32.43 12.10 -13.35
C GLY A 556 -32.20 11.52 -14.76
N VAL A 557 -31.13 10.74 -14.98
CA VAL A 557 -30.88 10.09 -16.27
C VAL A 557 -31.64 8.76 -16.36
N VAL A 558 -32.49 8.63 -17.37
CA VAL A 558 -33.16 7.36 -17.72
C VAL A 558 -32.42 6.70 -18.87
N VAL A 559 -32.04 5.44 -18.67
CA VAL A 559 -31.27 4.69 -19.66
C VAL A 559 -32.12 3.58 -20.25
N GLU A 560 -32.60 3.80 -21.48
CA GLU A 560 -33.24 2.73 -22.23
C GLU A 560 -32.25 1.58 -22.38
N GLY A 561 -32.69 0.37 -22.04
CA GLY A 561 -31.83 -0.81 -22.11
C GLY A 561 -31.28 -1.30 -20.79
N ALA A 562 -31.22 -0.43 -19.78
CA ALA A 562 -30.78 -0.80 -18.44
C ALA A 562 -31.83 -1.68 -17.74
N GLU A 563 -31.40 -2.79 -17.15
CA GLU A 563 -32.21 -3.54 -16.19
C GLU A 563 -32.23 -2.82 -14.84
N HIS A 564 -31.09 -2.23 -14.47
CA HIS A 564 -30.92 -1.46 -13.25
C HIS A 564 -30.09 -0.20 -13.51
N VAL A 565 -30.45 0.90 -12.85
CA VAL A 565 -29.69 2.15 -12.86
C VAL A 565 -29.25 2.46 -11.44
N ILE A 566 -27.95 2.63 -11.25
CA ILE A 566 -27.31 3.11 -10.03
C ILE A 566 -27.08 4.60 -10.22
N THR A 567 -27.78 5.41 -9.43
CA THR A 567 -27.70 6.87 -9.53
C THR A 567 -26.53 7.41 -8.72
N ILE A 568 -25.75 8.31 -9.31
CA ILE A 568 -24.72 9.10 -8.63
C ILE A 568 -25.06 10.60 -8.72
N PRO A 569 -24.62 11.44 -7.76
CA PRO A 569 -24.86 12.88 -7.82
C PRO A 569 -24.20 13.53 -9.05
N THR A 570 -24.81 14.59 -9.54
CA THR A 570 -24.29 15.36 -10.69
C THR A 570 -22.98 16.05 -10.34
N ALA A 571 -22.00 15.95 -11.23
CA ALA A 571 -20.72 16.63 -11.09
C ALA A 571 -20.12 16.98 -12.46
N ARG A 572 -19.09 17.81 -12.46
CA ARG A 572 -18.29 18.04 -13.67
C ARG A 572 -17.78 16.69 -14.20
N PRO A 573 -17.80 16.43 -15.52
CA PRO A 573 -17.49 15.10 -16.06
C PRO A 573 -16.12 14.54 -15.64
N ILE A 574 -15.13 15.42 -15.45
CA ILE A 574 -13.79 15.03 -14.97
C ILE A 574 -13.82 14.46 -13.54
N PHE A 575 -14.83 14.75 -12.72
CA PHE A 575 -14.97 14.24 -11.35
C PHE A 575 -15.80 12.97 -11.25
N GLN A 576 -16.47 12.57 -12.34
CA GLN A 576 -17.24 11.33 -12.39
C GLN A 576 -16.47 10.09 -11.90
N PRO A 577 -15.16 9.91 -12.17
CA PRO A 577 -14.43 8.75 -11.67
C PRO A 577 -14.44 8.58 -10.16
N ILE A 578 -14.43 9.68 -9.40
CA ILE A 578 -14.52 9.64 -7.94
C ILE A 578 -15.87 9.04 -7.53
N LEU A 579 -16.96 9.57 -8.09
CA LEU A 579 -18.33 9.20 -7.71
C LEU A 579 -18.73 7.81 -8.22
N ALA A 580 -18.38 7.47 -9.46
CA ALA A 580 -18.75 6.20 -10.09
C ALA A 580 -17.98 5.01 -9.52
N THR A 581 -16.82 5.23 -8.88
CA THR A 581 -16.03 4.15 -8.27
C THR A 581 -16.64 3.64 -6.96
N VAL A 582 -17.25 4.51 -6.16
CA VAL A 582 -17.87 4.16 -4.87
C VAL A 582 -18.89 3.01 -4.98
N PRO A 583 -19.92 3.07 -5.85
CA PRO A 583 -20.86 1.97 -5.97
C PRO A 583 -20.21 0.68 -6.51
N LEU A 584 -19.14 0.78 -7.31
CA LEU A 584 -18.42 -0.40 -7.79
C LEU A 584 -17.69 -1.13 -6.67
N GLN A 585 -17.11 -0.38 -5.72
CA GLN A 585 -16.47 -0.95 -4.55
C GLN A 585 -17.49 -1.61 -3.61
N VAL A 586 -18.65 -0.98 -3.41
CA VAL A 586 -19.76 -1.57 -2.64
C VAL A 586 -20.27 -2.85 -3.32
N PHE A 587 -20.46 -2.83 -4.64
CA PHE A 587 -20.86 -4.01 -5.41
C PHE A 587 -19.83 -5.13 -5.25
N ALA A 588 -18.53 -4.84 -5.35
CA ALA A 588 -17.50 -5.85 -5.20
C ALA A 588 -17.42 -6.43 -3.79
N TYR A 589 -17.55 -5.59 -2.76
CA TYR A 589 -17.62 -5.99 -1.37
C TYR A 589 -18.82 -6.94 -1.10
N GLU A 590 -20.02 -6.54 -1.50
CA GLU A 590 -21.23 -7.34 -1.28
C GLU A 590 -21.21 -8.68 -2.03
N MET A 591 -20.68 -8.67 -3.26
CA MET A 591 -20.49 -9.88 -4.06
C MET A 591 -19.58 -10.88 -3.31
N ALA A 592 -18.46 -10.40 -2.77
CA ALA A 592 -17.49 -11.23 -2.06
C ALA A 592 -18.03 -11.76 -0.73
N VAL A 593 -18.70 -10.91 0.07
CA VAL A 593 -19.35 -11.33 1.32
C VAL A 593 -20.44 -12.37 1.05
N THR A 594 -21.27 -12.17 0.02
CA THR A 594 -22.34 -13.13 -0.34
C THR A 594 -21.77 -14.48 -0.77
N ARG A 595 -20.56 -14.50 -1.36
CA ARG A 595 -19.84 -15.72 -1.73
C ARG A 595 -19.04 -16.34 -0.58
N GLY A 596 -18.99 -15.71 0.59
CA GLY A 596 -18.27 -16.20 1.76
C GLY A 596 -16.76 -16.03 1.69
N ASN A 597 -16.27 -15.08 0.89
CA ASN A 597 -14.83 -14.79 0.75
C ASN A 597 -14.33 -13.85 1.87
N ASP A 598 -13.05 -13.98 2.23
CA ASP A 598 -12.35 -13.01 3.09
C ASP A 598 -12.04 -11.74 2.30
N VAL A 599 -12.73 -10.64 2.64
CA VAL A 599 -12.63 -9.34 1.96
C VAL A 599 -11.48 -8.47 2.47
N ASP A 600 -11.01 -8.70 3.69
CA ASP A 600 -9.88 -7.96 4.26
C ASP A 600 -8.55 -8.60 3.84
N GLN A 601 -8.51 -9.94 3.75
CA GLN A 601 -7.35 -10.75 3.42
C GLN A 601 -7.64 -11.75 2.28
N PRO A 602 -7.90 -11.28 1.04
CA PRO A 602 -8.12 -12.15 -0.10
C PRO A 602 -6.91 -13.06 -0.38
N ARG A 603 -7.18 -14.30 -0.79
CA ARG A 603 -6.17 -15.34 -1.00
C ARG A 603 -5.14 -14.92 -2.05
N ASN A 604 -3.89 -15.34 -1.85
CA ASN A 604 -2.76 -15.10 -2.76
C ASN A 604 -2.38 -13.62 -2.96
N LEU A 605 -2.97 -12.70 -2.19
CA LEU A 605 -2.68 -11.27 -2.26
C LEU A 605 -2.11 -10.76 -0.94
N ALA A 606 -1.29 -9.71 -1.06
CA ALA A 606 -0.76 -8.96 0.07
C ALA A 606 -1.00 -7.47 -0.18
N LYS A 607 -1.14 -6.68 0.90
CA LYS A 607 -1.40 -5.23 0.80
C LYS A 607 -0.34 -4.46 0.01
N SER A 608 0.91 -4.90 0.08
CA SER A 608 2.04 -4.31 -0.64
C SER A 608 2.99 -5.39 -1.14
N VAL A 609 3.38 -5.27 -2.41
CA VAL A 609 4.32 -6.14 -3.13
C VAL A 609 5.71 -5.51 -3.07
N THR A 610 6.54 -6.00 -2.16
CA THR A 610 7.88 -5.46 -1.84
C THR A 610 9.03 -6.27 -2.39
N VAL A 611 8.72 -7.27 -3.20
CA VAL A 611 9.67 -8.15 -3.87
C VAL A 611 9.22 -8.24 -5.31
N GLU A 612 10.18 -8.31 -6.22
CA GLU A 612 9.91 -8.56 -7.64
C GLU A 612 9.58 -10.03 -7.89
#